data_AF-K1U4U9-F1
#
_entry.id   AF-K1U4U9-F1
#
_cell.length_a   1.000
_cell.length_b   1.000
_cell.length_c   1.000
_cell.angle_alpha   90.00
_cell.angle_beta   90.00
_cell.angle_gamma   90.00
#
_symmetry.space_group_name_H-M   'P 1'
#
loop_
_entity.id
_entity.type
_entity.pdbx_description
1 polymer ?
#
loop_
_entity_poly.entity_id
_entity_poly.type
_entity_poly.pdbx_seq_one_letter_code
_entity_poly.pdbx_strand_id
1 'polypeptide(L)' 'MLTYKGKDFYLDGEKLKIYSGAIHYFRTVPEYWEDRLIKLKAAGFNTVETYTCWNLHEKKPGEFDFDGILDIVKFN' A
#
# COMPACT_ATOMS: atom_id res chain seq x y z
N MET A 1 12.73 -11.76 -1.84
CA MET A 1 13.51 -10.76 -2.60
C MET A 1 12.88 -10.55 -3.97
N LEU A 2 12.57 -9.30 -4.32
CA LEU A 2 12.09 -8.93 -5.65
C LEU A 2 13.27 -8.67 -6.59
N THR A 3 13.25 -9.29 -7.77
CA THR A 3 14.27 -9.11 -8.83
C THR A 3 13.59 -8.93 -10.19
N TYR A 4 14.34 -8.50 -11.20
CA TYR A 4 13.84 -8.36 -12.57
C TYR A 4 14.84 -8.94 -13.57
N LYS A 5 14.33 -9.51 -14.67
CA LYS A 5 15.15 -9.99 -15.78
C LYS A 5 14.41 -9.75 -17.10
N GLY A 6 15.01 -8.96 -17.98
CA GLY A 6 14.36 -8.56 -19.22
C GLY A 6 13.07 -7.78 -18.94
N LYS A 7 11.92 -8.41 -19.22
CA LYS A 7 10.59 -7.81 -19.05
C LYS A 7 9.76 -8.42 -17.91
N ASP A 8 10.34 -9.33 -17.15
CA ASP A 8 9.63 -10.11 -16.12
C ASP A 8 10.17 -9.78 -14.73
N PHE A 9 9.28 -9.75 -13.74
CA PHE A 9 9.63 -9.67 -12.31
C PHE A 9 9.64 -11.07 -11.68
N TYR A 10 10.41 -11.21 -10.61
CA TYR A 10 10.51 -12.45 -9.84
C TYR A 10 10.50 -12.13 -8.36
N LEU A 11 9.62 -12.78 -7.59
CA LEU A 11 9.57 -12.69 -6.14
C LEU A 11 10.04 -14.03 -5.56
N ASP A 12 11.14 -14.00 -4.82
CA ASP A 12 11.75 -15.20 -4.21
C ASP A 12 12.08 -16.30 -5.23
N GLY A 13 12.49 -15.89 -6.44
CA GLY A 13 12.85 -16.78 -7.55
C GLY A 13 11.67 -17.19 -8.43
N GLU A 14 10.44 -16.98 -7.98
CA GLU A 14 9.22 -17.30 -8.73
C GLU A 14 8.79 -16.14 -9.61
N LYS A 15 8.44 -16.42 -10.88
CA LYS A 15 8.02 -15.39 -11.83
C LYS A 15 6.72 -14.73 -11.35
N LEU A 16 6.76 -13.41 -11.15
CA LEU A 16 5.64 -12.60 -10.70
C LEU A 16 5.23 -11.63 -11.81
N LYS A 17 3.94 -11.61 -12.14
CA LYS A 17 3.35 -10.51 -12.92
C LYS A 17 2.62 -9.58 -11.96
N ILE A 18 3.13 -8.36 -11.81
CA ILE A 18 2.56 -7.37 -10.90
C ILE A 18 1.28 -6.82 -11.51
N TYR A 19 0.17 -7.02 -10.82
CA TYR A 19 -1.12 -6.40 -11.08
C TYR A 19 -1.44 -5.52 -9.88
N SER A 20 -1.19 -4.23 -10.02
CA SER A 20 -1.30 -3.24 -8.95
C SER A 20 -2.59 -2.43 -9.02
N GLY A 21 -3.18 -2.13 -7.87
CA GLY A 21 -4.28 -1.16 -7.74
C GLY A 21 -4.02 -0.16 -6.62
N ALA A 22 -4.39 1.09 -6.84
CA ALA A 22 -4.12 2.18 -5.91
C ALA A 22 -5.20 2.30 -4.82
N ILE A 23 -4.78 2.27 -3.56
CA ILE A 23 -5.62 2.56 -2.39
C ILE A 23 -4.81 3.45 -1.46
N HIS A 24 -5.29 4.65 -1.18
CA HIS A 24 -4.63 5.57 -0.26
C HIS A 24 -5.23 5.43 1.14
N TYR A 25 -4.44 4.94 2.11
CA TYR A 25 -4.90 4.74 3.50
C TYR A 25 -5.50 6.02 4.08
N PHE A 26 -4.89 7.18 3.82
CA PHE A 26 -5.35 8.51 4.26
C PHE A 26 -6.64 9.02 3.60
N ARG A 27 -7.27 8.25 2.70
CA ARG A 27 -8.56 8.56 2.07
C ARG A 27 -9.67 7.56 2.45
N THR A 28 -9.35 6.54 3.24
CA THR A 28 -10.28 5.51 3.68
C THR A 28 -10.20 5.42 5.20
N VAL A 29 -11.32 5.40 5.90
CA VAL A 29 -11.29 5.25 7.37
C VAL A 29 -10.74 3.86 7.75
N PRO A 30 -10.00 3.71 8.87
CA PRO A 30 -9.31 2.47 9.22
C PRO A 30 -10.20 1.22 9.26
N GLU A 31 -11.47 1.38 9.63
CA GLU A 31 -12.46 0.30 9.70
C GLU A 31 -12.75 -0.35 8.34
N TYR A 32 -12.37 0.32 7.24
CA TYR A 32 -12.57 -0.19 5.88
C TYR A 32 -11.29 -0.61 5.16
N TRP A 33 -10.09 -0.46 5.75
CA TRP A 33 -8.85 -0.83 5.06
C TRP A 33 -8.83 -2.30 4.64
N GLU A 34 -9.09 -3.21 5.57
CA GLU A 34 -9.14 -4.65 5.30
C GLU A 34 -10.20 -4.99 4.24
N ASP A 35 -11.41 -4.43 4.35
CA ASP A 35 -12.48 -4.63 3.35
C ASP A 35 -12.05 -4.20 1.93
N ARG A 36 -11.35 -3.06 1.81
CA ARG A 36 -10.87 -2.58 0.50
C ARG A 36 -9.75 -3.46 -0.04
N LEU A 37 -8.84 -3.94 0.80
CA LEU A 37 -7.74 -4.82 0.39
C LEU A 37 -8.24 -6.22 -0.01
N ILE A 38 -9.21 -6.78 0.72
CA ILE A 38 -9.88 -8.04 0.35
C ILE A 38 -10.56 -7.91 -1.01
N LYS A 39 -11.28 -6.81 -1.25
CA LYS A 39 -11.94 -6.54 -2.53
C LYS A 39 -10.94 -6.36 -3.68
N LEU A 40 -9.82 -5.69 -3.42
CA LEU A 40 -8.74 -5.55 -4.40
C LEU A 40 -8.17 -6.92 -4.80
N LYS A 41 -7.90 -7.78 -3.81
CA LYS A 41 -7.45 -9.16 -4.04
C LYS A 41 -8.48 -9.99 -4.80
N ALA A 42 -9.77 -9.88 -4.44
CA ALA A 42 -10.87 -10.58 -5.11
C ALA A 42 -11.03 -10.14 -6.58
N ALA A 43 -10.68 -8.90 -6.91
CA ALA A 43 -10.66 -8.39 -8.29
C ALA A 43 -9.44 -8.89 -9.11
N GLY A 44 -8.57 -9.72 -8.54
CA GLY A 44 -7.44 -10.35 -9.23
C GLY A 44 -6.11 -9.59 -9.15
N PHE A 45 -6.05 -8.52 -8.37
CA PHE A 45 -4.80 -7.81 -8.10
C PHE A 45 -3.97 -8.55 -7.05
N ASN A 46 -2.65 -8.43 -7.16
CA ASN A 46 -1.69 -9.05 -6.24
C ASN A 46 -0.74 -8.04 -5.59
N THR A 47 -0.93 -6.75 -5.86
CA THR A 47 -0.13 -5.66 -5.32
C THR A 47 -1.05 -4.49 -5.04
N VAL A 48 -0.84 -3.83 -3.91
CA VAL A 48 -1.47 -2.55 -3.60
C VAL A 48 -0.43 -1.45 -3.75
N GLU A 49 -0.83 -0.33 -4.34
CA GLU A 49 -0.03 0.89 -4.38
C GLU A 49 -0.67 1.94 -3.47
N THR A 50 0.14 2.62 -2.66
CA THR A 50 -0.29 3.77 -1.87
C THR A 50 0.79 4.83 -1.87
N TYR A 51 0.37 6.10 -1.93
CA TYR A 51 1.26 7.22 -1.58
C TYR A 51 1.35 7.37 -0.06
N THR A 52 2.39 8.05 0.40
CA THR A 52 2.51 8.59 1.76
C THR A 52 2.20 10.08 1.75
N CYS A 53 1.22 10.52 2.53
CA CYS A 53 0.80 11.93 2.58
C CYS A 53 1.65 12.75 3.57
N TRP A 54 2.88 13.12 3.18
CA TRP A 54 3.84 13.79 4.07
C TRP A 54 3.26 15.04 4.76
N ASN A 55 2.47 15.84 4.05
CA ASN A 55 1.81 17.03 4.59
C ASN A 55 0.84 16.75 5.75
N LEU A 56 0.28 15.53 5.82
CA LEU A 56 -0.56 15.10 6.95
C LEU A 56 0.28 14.50 8.07
N HIS A 57 1.37 13.81 7.72
CA HIS A 57 2.30 13.22 8.68
C HIS A 57 3.17 14.25 9.40
N GLU A 58 3.53 15.36 8.77
CA GLU A 58 4.38 16.41 9.35
C GLU A 58 3.72 17.78 9.14
N LYS A 59 2.66 18.05 9.91
CA LYS A 59 1.91 19.33 9.82
C LYS A 59 2.76 20.51 10.31
N LYS A 60 3.69 20.26 11.24
CA LYS A 60 4.73 21.19 11.66
C LYS A 60 6.10 20.50 11.57
N PRO A 61 7.17 21.21 11.18
CA PRO A 61 8.50 20.63 11.10
C PRO A 61 8.91 19.92 12.40
N GLY A 62 9.26 18.65 12.30
CA GLY A 62 9.65 17.77 13.42
C GLY A 62 8.51 17.18 14.24
N GLU A 63 7.25 17.55 13.99
CA GLU A 63 6.07 16.98 14.66
C GLU A 63 5.40 15.94 13.76
N PHE A 64 5.65 14.65 14.04
CA PHE A 64 5.13 13.54 13.24
C PHE A 64 3.85 12.92 13.81
N ASP A 65 2.90 12.61 12.92
CA ASP A 65 1.62 11.98 13.23
C ASP A 65 1.46 10.69 12.41
N PHE A 66 1.42 9.55 13.09
CA PHE A 66 1.21 8.21 12.51
C PHE A 66 0.06 7.47 13.22
N ASP A 67 -0.85 8.22 13.85
CA ASP A 67 -1.97 7.64 14.59
C ASP A 67 -3.25 7.58 13.72
N GLY A 68 -4.19 6.73 14.13
CA GLY A 68 -5.53 6.66 13.54
C GLY A 68 -5.50 6.42 12.03
N ILE A 69 -6.08 7.35 11.25
CA ILE A 69 -6.12 7.26 9.79
C ILE A 69 -4.75 7.45 9.13
N LEU A 70 -3.74 7.94 9.86
CA LEU A 70 -2.38 8.11 9.39
C LEU A 70 -1.48 6.93 9.77
N ASP A 71 -2.01 5.88 10.41
CA ASP A 71 -1.25 4.68 10.73
C ASP A 71 -1.01 3.83 9.48
N ILE A 72 0.04 4.19 8.73
CA ILE A 72 0.47 3.46 7.53
C ILE A 72 0.97 2.04 7.85
N VAL A 73 1.43 1.79 9.08
CA VAL A 73 1.94 0.46 9.49
C VAL A 73 0.78 -0.51 9.66
N LYS A 74 -0.37 -0.03 10.15
CA LYS A 74 -1.59 -0.81 10.32
C LYS A 74 -2.37 -1.04 9.03
N PHE A 75 -2.06 -0.33 7.94
CA PHE A 75 -2.67 -0.56 6.63
C PHE A 75 -2.12 -1.84 5.97
N ASN A 76 -2.73 -3.00 6.25
CA ASN A 76 -2.33 -4.32 5.71
C ASN A 76 -3.51 -5.26 5.39
#